data_AF-A0A1Y1N9N1-F1
#
_entry.id   AF-A0A1Y1N9N1-F1
#
_cell.length_a   1.000
_cell.length_b   1.000
_cell.length_c   1.000
_cell.angle_alpha   90.00
_cell.angle_beta   90.00
_cell.angle_gamma   90.00
#
_symmetry.space_group_name_H-M   'P 1'
#
loop_
_entity.id
_entity.type
_entity.pdbx_description
1 polymer ?
#
loop_
_entity_poly.entity_id
_entity_poly.type
_entity_poly.pdbx_seq_one_letter_code
_entity_poly.pdbx_strand_id
1 'polypeptide(L)'
;MSISNEALHKLAREIETQAVAAQQQIGLARTQMAAKQREQRLVSLTLSELASLPEEAVVYEGVGKMFASLPLPVLRRKLEGQTQDLDSDVDKLNQRLLYLETTHKNSREHIEQMLRSR
;
A
#
# COMPACT_ATOMS: atom_id res chain seq x y z
N MET A 1 -1.90 -31.26 -30.67
CA MET A 1 -2.65 -31.50 -29.42
C MET A 1 -3.69 -30.40 -29.29
N SER A 2 -4.87 -30.60 -29.88
CA SER A 2 -5.97 -29.63 -29.80
C SER A 2 -6.58 -29.69 -28.40
N ILE A 3 -6.38 -28.62 -27.63
CA ILE A 3 -7.10 -28.42 -26.38
C ILE A 3 -8.60 -28.47 -26.75
N SER A 4 -9.39 -29.28 -26.04
CA SER A 4 -10.83 -29.34 -26.30
C SER A 4 -11.45 -27.96 -26.09
N ASN A 5 -12.41 -27.57 -26.94
CA ASN A 5 -13.04 -26.25 -26.87
C ASN A 5 -13.67 -25.99 -25.48
N GLU A 6 -14.13 -27.05 -24.81
CA GLU A 6 -14.65 -27.01 -23.44
C GLU A 6 -13.57 -26.69 -22.39
N ALA A 7 -12.37 -27.27 -22.51
CA ALA A 7 -11.25 -26.96 -21.62
C ALA A 7 -10.76 -25.51 -21.80
N LEU A 8 -10.78 -24.99 -23.03
CA LEU A 8 -10.49 -23.57 -23.30
C LEU A 8 -11.54 -22.64 -22.67
N HIS A 9 -12.83 -22.98 -22.78
CA HIS A 9 -13.90 -22.19 -22.16
C HIS A 9 -13.82 -22.20 -20.63
N LYS A 10 -13.46 -23.33 -20.01
CA LYS A 10 -13.25 -23.42 -18.57
C LYS A 10 -12.06 -22.57 -18.12
N LEU A 11 -10.92 -22.68 -18.82
CA LEU A 11 -9.71 -21.91 -18.56
C LEU A 11 -9.96 -20.40 -18.68
N ALA A 12 -10.70 -19.96 -19.70
CA ALA A 12 -11.05 -18.56 -19.89
C ALA A 12 -11.86 -17.99 -18.71
N ARG A 13 -12.87 -18.73 -18.22
CA ARG A 13 -13.66 -18.32 -17.04
C ARG A 13 -12.84 -18.25 -15.76
N GLU A 14 -11.90 -19.17 -15.57
CA GLU A 14 -10.99 -19.15 -14.42
C GLU A 14 -10.09 -17.90 -14.46
N ILE A 15 -9.55 -17.56 -15.64
CA ILE A 15 -8.72 -16.37 -15.82
C ILE A 15 -9.54 -15.08 -15.63
N GLU A 16 -10.78 -15.02 -16.12
CA GLU A 16 -11.68 -13.88 -15.89
C GLU A 16 -11.96 -13.68 -14.39
N THR A 17 -12.23 -14.77 -13.67
CA THR A 17 -12.47 -14.72 -12.22
C THR A 17 -11.24 -14.19 -11.48
N GLN A 18 -10.05 -14.67 -11.86
CA GLN A 18 -8.78 -14.21 -11.30
C GLN A 18 -8.51 -12.73 -11.62
N ALA A 19 -8.81 -12.28 -12.83
CA ALA A 19 -8.64 -10.89 -13.24
C ALA A 19 -9.55 -9.95 -12.43
N VAL A 20 -10.82 -10.30 -12.23
CA VAL A 20 -11.75 -9.52 -11.41
C VAL A 20 -11.27 -9.45 -9.95
N ALA A 21 -10.85 -10.57 -9.39
CA ALA A 21 -10.31 -10.61 -8.03
C ALA A 21 -9.04 -9.76 -7.88
N ALA A 22 -8.12 -9.83 -8.85
CA ALA A 22 -6.91 -9.00 -8.86
C ALA A 22 -7.27 -7.50 -8.93
N GLN A 23 -8.21 -7.11 -9.78
CA GLN A 23 -8.66 -5.73 -9.91
C GLN A 23 -9.23 -5.17 -8.60
N GLN A 24 -10.03 -5.97 -7.87
CA GLN A 24 -10.55 -5.57 -6.56
C GLN A 24 -9.42 -5.39 -5.54
N GLN A 25 -8.45 -6.32 -5.51
CA GLN A 25 -7.30 -6.25 -4.61
C GLN A 25 -6.40 -5.04 -4.91
N ILE A 26 -6.24 -4.67 -6.19
CA ILE A 26 -5.53 -3.45 -6.60
C ILE A 26 -6.22 -2.21 -6.01
N GLY A 27 -7.55 -2.12 -6.11
CA GLY A 27 -8.29 -0.99 -5.56
C GLY A 27 -8.10 -0.83 -4.04
N LEU A 28 -8.14 -1.94 -3.31
CA LEU A 28 -7.89 -1.95 -1.86
C LEU A 28 -6.46 -1.54 -1.53
N ALA A 29 -5.46 -2.11 -2.22
CA ALA A 29 -4.05 -1.79 -2.01
C ALA A 29 -3.75 -0.30 -2.29
N ARG A 30 -4.32 0.28 -3.36
CA ARG A 30 -4.20 1.71 -3.66
C ARG A 30 -4.78 2.60 -2.56
N THR A 31 -5.92 2.20 -2.01
CA THR A 31 -6.58 2.94 -0.92
C THR A 31 -5.74 2.91 0.36
N GLN A 32 -5.22 1.73 0.71
CA GLN A 32 -4.32 1.56 1.85
C GLN A 32 -3.02 2.38 1.67
N MET A 33 -2.44 2.35 0.48
CA MET A 33 -1.24 3.12 0.16
C MET A 33 -1.49 4.63 0.28
N ALA A 34 -2.61 5.14 -0.24
CA ALA A 34 -2.95 6.56 -0.11
C ALA A 34 -3.13 7.00 1.35
N ALA A 35 -3.72 6.13 2.18
CA ALA A 35 -3.86 6.37 3.62
C ALA A 35 -2.49 6.42 4.32
N LYS A 36 -1.60 5.47 4.03
CA LYS A 36 -0.25 5.41 4.61
C LYS A 36 0.64 6.58 4.17
N GLN A 37 0.57 6.97 2.90
CA GLN A 37 1.28 8.16 2.40
C GLN A 37 0.77 9.46 3.06
N ARG A 38 -0.52 9.54 3.40
CA ARG A 38 -1.06 10.66 4.16
C ARG A 38 -0.48 10.68 5.58
N GLU A 39 -0.39 9.52 6.22
CA GLU A 39 0.20 9.35 7.55
C GLU A 39 1.69 9.78 7.56
N GLN A 40 2.48 9.34 6.57
CA GLN A 40 3.88 9.76 6.39
C GLN A 40 4.01 11.29 6.29
N ARG A 41 3.17 11.92 5.47
CA ARG A 41 3.17 13.38 5.33
C ARG A 41 2.88 14.08 6.65
N LEU A 42 1.92 13.58 7.43
CA LEU A 42 1.60 14.15 8.73
C LEU A 42 2.80 14.05 9.68
N VAL A 43 3.42 12.87 9.79
CA VAL A 43 4.59 12.67 10.66
C VAL A 43 5.77 13.55 10.24
N SER A 44 6.04 13.66 8.92
CA SER A 44 7.10 14.51 8.38
C SER A 44 6.86 16.00 8.67
N LEU A 45 5.61 16.47 8.56
CA LEU A 45 5.24 17.84 8.91
C LEU A 45 5.42 18.08 10.41
N THR A 46 4.97 17.17 11.26
CA THR A 46 5.17 17.25 12.72
C THR A 46 6.65 17.29 13.08
N LEU A 47 7.50 16.45 12.46
CA LEU A 47 8.94 16.48 12.67
C LEU A 47 9.56 17.83 12.27
N SER A 48 9.10 18.40 11.16
CA SER A 48 9.54 19.71 10.68
C SER A 48 9.13 20.83 11.63
N GLU A 49 7.90 20.78 12.17
CA GLU A 49 7.43 21.72 13.19
C GLU A 49 8.25 21.60 14.49
N LEU A 50 8.50 20.37 14.97
CA LEU A 50 9.34 20.12 16.14
C LEU A 50 10.80 20.56 15.93
N ALA A 51 11.29 20.60 14.70
CA ALA A 51 12.63 21.12 14.37
C ALA A 51 12.74 22.64 14.52
N SER A 52 11.62 23.36 14.47
CA SER A 52 11.59 24.81 14.68
C SER A 52 11.54 25.23 16.15
N LEU A 53 11.32 24.29 17.07
CA LEU A 53 11.19 24.56 18.50
C LEU A 53 12.57 24.62 19.19
N PRO A 54 12.71 25.45 20.25
CA PRO A 54 13.86 25.39 21.15
C PRO A 54 14.03 24.01 21.81
N GLU A 55 15.25 23.64 22.17
CA GLU A 55 15.52 22.33 22.79
C GLU A 55 14.86 22.16 24.16
N GLU A 56 14.64 23.25 24.88
CA GLU A 56 13.99 23.29 26.19
C GLU A 56 12.47 23.34 26.11
N ALA A 57 11.88 23.31 24.90
CA ALA A 57 10.45 23.38 24.72
C ALA A 57 9.75 22.20 25.41
N VAL A 58 8.76 22.52 26.24
CA VAL A 58 7.89 21.52 26.88
C VAL A 58 6.91 21.01 25.83
N VAL A 59 6.99 19.72 25.52
CA VAL A 59 6.09 19.06 24.56
C VAL A 59 5.26 17.98 25.23
N TYR A 60 4.09 17.74 24.66
CA TYR A 60 3.13 16.75 25.15
C TYR A 60 2.72 15.83 24.01
N GLU A 61 2.69 14.53 24.30
CA GLU A 61 2.18 13.51 23.39
C GLU A 61 0.73 13.15 23.75
N GLY A 62 -0.13 13.05 22.75
CA GLY A 62 -1.50 12.57 22.92
C GLY A 62 -1.55 11.07 23.21
N VAL A 63 -2.15 10.68 24.34
CA VAL A 63 -2.41 9.29 24.74
C VAL A 63 -3.92 9.12 24.93
N GLY A 64 -4.61 8.74 23.85
CA GLY A 64 -6.07 8.65 23.84
C GLY A 64 -6.72 10.03 24.01
N LYS A 65 -7.36 10.28 25.15
CA LYS A 65 -7.98 11.58 25.49
C LYS A 65 -7.10 12.45 26.40
N MET A 66 -5.91 11.99 26.75
CA MET A 66 -4.97 12.68 27.64
C MET A 66 -3.76 13.17 26.87
N PHE A 67 -3.02 14.11 27.46
CA PHE A 67 -1.72 14.58 26.96
C PHE A 67 -0.67 14.35 28.04
N ALA A 68 0.37 13.57 27.71
CA ALA A 68 1.46 13.24 28.62
C ALA A 68 2.71 14.04 28.25
N SER A 69 3.34 14.69 29.23
CA SER A 69 4.60 15.41 29.02
C SER A 69 5.70 14.41 28.61
N LEU A 70 6.47 14.75 27.58
CA LEU A 70 7.57 13.93 27.09
C LEU A 70 8.75 14.82 26.71
N PRO A 71 10.01 14.41 26.96
CA PRO A 71 11.15 15.18 26.47
C PRO A 71 11.18 15.22 24.94
N LEU A 72 11.48 16.41 24.38
CA LEU A 72 11.53 16.64 22.93
C LEU A 72 12.40 15.62 22.16
N PRO A 73 13.61 15.24 22.63
CA PRO A 73 14.43 14.23 21.92
C PRO A 73 13.77 12.86 21.84
N VAL A 74 13.00 12.48 22.88
CA VAL A 74 12.30 11.20 22.93
C VAL A 74 11.12 11.20 21.95
N LEU A 75 10.37 12.31 21.89
CA LEU A 75 9.29 12.48 20.93
C LEU A 75 9.82 12.42 19.48
N ARG A 76 10.90 13.15 19.18
CA ARG A 76 11.52 13.15 17.85
C ARG A 76 11.94 11.74 17.43
N ARG A 77 12.66 11.01 18.29
CA ARG A 77 13.07 9.63 18.01
C ARG A 77 11.89 8.70 17.76
N LYS A 78 10.79 8.88 18.47
CA LYS A 78 9.57 8.10 18.28
C LYS A 78 8.94 8.36 16.91
N LEU A 79 8.83 9.62 16.51
CA LEU A 79 8.31 10.04 15.21
C LEU A 79 9.22 9.59 14.05
N GLU A 80 10.55 9.63 14.24
CA GLU A 80 11.52 9.08 13.28
C GLU A 80 11.35 7.57 13.10
N GLY A 81 11.18 6.82 14.19
CA GLY A 81 10.86 5.38 14.12
C GLY A 81 9.54 5.11 13.39
N GLN A 82 8.49 5.88 13.69
CA GLN A 82 7.22 5.80 12.97
C GLN A 82 7.38 6.08 11.47
N THR A 83 8.25 7.02 11.09
CA THR A 83 8.51 7.31 9.68
C THR A 83 9.12 6.10 8.97
N GLN A 84 10.12 5.45 9.60
CA GLN A 84 10.77 4.25 9.05
C GLN A 84 9.79 3.07 8.92
N ASP A 85 8.93 2.87 9.91
CA ASP A 85 7.89 1.83 9.87
C ASP A 85 6.90 2.08 8.73
N LEU A 86 6.48 3.34 8.56
CA LEU A 86 5.57 3.71 7.46
C LEU A 86 6.22 3.56 6.09
N ASP A 87 7.51 3.91 5.94
CA ASP A 87 8.25 3.69 4.69
C ASP A 87 8.29 2.21 4.33
N SER A 88 8.62 1.36 5.29
CA SER A 88 8.61 -0.11 5.14
C SER A 88 7.23 -0.65 4.75
N ASP A 89 6.15 -0.13 5.34
CA ASP A 89 4.79 -0.52 4.99
C ASP A 89 4.39 -0.08 3.57
N VAL A 90 4.74 1.14 3.18
CA VAL A 90 4.49 1.64 1.82
C VAL A 90 5.26 0.83 0.78
N ASP A 91 6.51 0.46 1.05
CA ASP A 91 7.31 -0.38 0.15
C ASP A 91 6.70 -1.76 -0.04
N LYS A 92 6.25 -2.41 1.04
CA LYS A 92 5.54 -3.70 0.96
C LYS A 92 4.24 -3.59 0.18
N LEU A 93 3.47 -2.52 0.38
CA LEU A 93 2.23 -2.27 -0.37
C LEU A 93 2.51 -2.03 -1.86
N ASN A 94 3.59 -1.30 -2.18
CA ASN A 94 4.04 -1.09 -3.55
C ASN A 94 4.43 -2.40 -4.25
N GLN A 95 5.21 -3.26 -3.57
CA GLN A 95 5.58 -4.58 -4.11
C GLN A 95 4.33 -5.44 -4.36
N ARG A 96 3.40 -5.46 -3.41
CA ARG A 96 2.11 -6.15 -3.57
C ARG A 96 1.29 -5.59 -4.73
N LEU A 97 1.24 -4.26 -4.87
CA LEU A 97 0.53 -3.59 -5.96
C LEU A 97 1.12 -4.00 -7.31
N LEU A 98 2.44 -3.92 -7.46
CA LEU A 98 3.14 -4.29 -8.69
C LEU A 98 2.88 -5.74 -9.09
N TYR A 99 2.89 -6.66 -8.12
CA TYR A 99 2.56 -8.07 -8.35
C TYR A 99 1.12 -8.25 -8.86
N LEU A 100 0.16 -7.59 -8.23
CA LEU A 100 -1.25 -7.67 -8.61
C LEU A 100 -1.50 -7.05 -9.99
N GLU A 101 -0.88 -5.91 -10.29
CA GLU A 101 -0.96 -5.25 -11.60
C GLU A 101 -0.36 -6.10 -12.71
N THR A 102 0.81 -6.72 -12.45
CA THR A 102 1.45 -7.65 -13.39
C THR A 102 0.58 -8.88 -13.63
N THR A 103 0.02 -9.47 -12.56
CA THR A 103 -0.87 -10.62 -12.66
C THR A 103 -2.12 -10.28 -13.48
N HIS A 104 -2.77 -9.15 -13.18
CA HIS A 104 -3.94 -8.69 -13.92
C HIS A 104 -3.63 -8.44 -15.41
N LYS A 105 -2.49 -7.83 -15.71
CA LYS A 105 -2.03 -7.61 -17.09
C LYS A 105 -1.81 -8.93 -17.83
N ASN A 106 -1.08 -9.87 -17.23
CA ASN A 106 -0.79 -11.18 -17.83
C ASN A 106 -2.09 -11.98 -18.07
N SER A 107 -3.02 -11.97 -17.11
CA SER A 107 -4.33 -12.61 -17.26
C SER A 107 -5.12 -12.04 -18.45
N ARG A 108 -5.10 -10.73 -18.64
CA ARG A 108 -5.75 -10.08 -19.80
C ARG A 108 -5.09 -10.44 -21.12
N GLU A 109 -3.75 -10.41 -21.19
CA GLU A 109 -3.00 -10.78 -22.39
C GLU A 109 -3.26 -12.24 -22.80
N HIS A 110 -3.32 -13.17 -21.83
CA HIS A 110 -3.66 -14.56 -22.10
C HIS A 110 -5.08 -14.73 -22.68
N ILE A 111 -6.07 -14.01 -22.14
CA ILE A 111 -7.44 -14.01 -22.70
C ILE A 111 -7.44 -13.47 -24.13
N GLU A 112 -6.78 -12.33 -24.37
CA GLU A 112 -6.72 -11.73 -25.71
C GLU A 112 -6.05 -12.66 -26.74
N GLN A 113 -4.98 -13.36 -26.36
CA GLN A 113 -4.33 -14.34 -27.24
C GLN A 113 -5.25 -15.52 -27.57
N MET A 114 -5.96 -16.07 -26.58
CA MET A 114 -6.91 -17.16 -26.81
C MET A 114 -8.08 -16.74 -27.71
N LEU A 115 -8.52 -15.48 -27.62
CA LEU A 115 -9.58 -14.93 -28.48
C LEU A 115 -9.09 -14.64 -29.90
N ARG A 116 -7.83 -14.21 -30.07
CA ARG A 116 -7.20 -13.95 -31.38
C ARG A 116 -6.74 -15.22 -32.10
N SER A 117 -6.53 -16.33 -31.40
CA SER A 117 -6.17 -17.61 -32.01
C SER A 117 -7.35 -18.35 -32.65
N ARG A 118 -8.46 -17.66 -32.91
CA ARG A 118 -9.63 -18.13 -33.66
C ARG A 118 -9.72 -17.43 -35.01
#